data_AF-A0A101F1H1-F1
#
_entry.id   AF-A0A101F1H1-F1
#
_cell.length_a   1.000
_cell.length_b   1.000
_cell.length_c   1.000
_cell.angle_alpha   90.00
_cell.angle_beta   90.00
_cell.angle_gamma   90.00
#
_symmetry.space_group_name_H-M   'P 1'
#
loop_
_entity.id
_entity.type
_entity.pdbx_description
1 polymer ?
#
loop_
_entity_poly.entity_id
_entity_poly.type
_entity_poly.pdbx_seq_one_letter_code
_entity_poly.pdbx_strand_id
1 'polypeptide(L)'
;METDLLTPKERYNGVVFIGVRKNDVVEFIKVYAESEELAKTLLEDFLYAKEIHPSDFVIVDKGYESVEGKEIISTRTESELSSFLARLGLKLLSNGILYLQGKAEIYQITSVSKDLLAEIRSIKEKEKHVKLKEEPILLDFTNLDLPPRYNEKLKVLELMQNTLVINHAQIPLPKVLQEVIKGAVRLPRYMKIGDISLRVLDKDLHEVIIEGKEEVLVKPPVLTWDSSIDGLEDFEAKEIRENMYESPIFLKAYKGFLILEEPPIELVKRLLKIKEKRIMRIDERKIRIPTEFTIIVETQNAEKYEKIILPVKIALSPLTNEELVDILRKELGIEVPDKLVSNLSPYHKTFKTVSLLVKLFQQLQAKKPQKPPSELLKTALILFTGEEDEGH
;
A
#
# COMPACT_ATOMS: atom_id res chain seq x y z
N MET A 1 -1.08 59.82 -11.49
CA MET A 1 0.12 59.01 -11.21
C MET A 1 -0.09 57.69 -11.91
N GLU A 2 0.69 57.42 -12.96
CA GLU A 2 0.61 56.18 -13.73
C GLU A 2 0.92 55.00 -12.80
N THR A 3 -0.03 54.07 -12.68
CA THR A 3 0.02 52.91 -11.78
C THR A 3 0.98 51.85 -12.33
N ASP A 4 2.25 52.01 -12.02
CA ASP A 4 3.37 51.09 -12.27
C ASP A 4 3.34 49.82 -11.37
N LEU A 5 2.12 49.31 -11.16
CA LEU A 5 1.79 48.14 -10.33
C LEU A 5 1.68 46.85 -11.12
N LEU A 6 1.62 46.94 -12.45
CA LEU A 6 1.46 45.79 -13.35
C LEU A 6 2.74 45.42 -14.12
N THR A 7 3.75 46.28 -14.07
CA THR A 7 5.04 46.04 -14.73
C THR A 7 5.93 45.17 -13.84
N PRO A 8 6.43 44.02 -14.34
CA PRO A 8 7.45 43.24 -13.65
C PRO A 8 8.72 44.06 -13.46
N LYS A 9 9.08 44.33 -12.20
CA LYS A 9 10.32 45.05 -11.84
C LYS A 9 10.86 44.60 -10.47
N GLU A 10 12.06 45.05 -10.15
CA GLU A 10 12.60 44.90 -8.80
C GLU A 10 11.83 45.80 -7.83
N ARG A 11 11.47 45.25 -6.67
CA ARG A 11 10.67 45.91 -5.64
C ARG A 11 11.31 45.70 -4.28
N TYR A 12 11.10 46.66 -3.38
CA TYR A 12 11.71 46.64 -2.04
C TYR A 12 10.68 46.71 -0.92
N ASN A 13 9.46 47.19 -1.20
CA ASN A 13 8.42 47.43 -0.20
C ASN A 13 7.16 46.56 -0.36
N GLY A 14 6.95 45.97 -1.53
CA GLY A 14 5.87 45.01 -1.72
C GLY A 14 5.79 44.45 -3.14
N VAL A 15 5.08 43.33 -3.29
CA VAL A 15 4.90 42.61 -4.55
C VAL A 15 3.52 41.96 -4.58
N VAL A 16 2.94 41.86 -5.76
CA VAL A 16 1.63 41.25 -6.01
C VAL A 16 1.81 40.03 -6.89
N PHE A 17 1.36 38.90 -6.37
CA PHE A 17 1.23 37.63 -7.07
C PHE A 17 -0.20 37.41 -7.49
N ILE A 18 -0.39 36.83 -8.67
CA ILE A 18 -1.72 36.48 -9.18
C ILE A 18 -1.72 35.06 -9.74
N GLY A 19 -2.83 34.36 -9.53
CA GLY A 19 -3.13 33.10 -10.21
C GLY A 19 -4.16 33.34 -11.29
N VAL A 20 -3.79 33.06 -12.55
CA VAL A 20 -4.65 33.29 -13.71
C VAL A 20 -5.01 31.99 -14.42
N ARG A 21 -6.23 31.91 -14.96
CA ARG A 21 -6.63 30.81 -15.86
C ARG A 21 -6.05 31.01 -17.27
N LYS A 22 -6.24 29.99 -18.12
CA LYS A 22 -5.85 30.03 -19.55
C LYS A 22 -6.56 31.13 -20.36
N ASN A 23 -7.69 31.64 -19.90
CA ASN A 23 -8.44 32.74 -20.49
C ASN A 23 -8.14 34.09 -19.81
N ASP A 24 -7.01 34.20 -19.11
CA ASP A 24 -6.52 35.40 -18.43
C ASP A 24 -7.40 35.94 -17.29
N VAL A 25 -8.39 35.16 -16.85
CA VAL A 25 -9.19 35.50 -15.66
C VAL A 25 -8.35 35.33 -14.40
N VAL A 26 -8.27 36.39 -13.59
CA VAL A 26 -7.62 36.39 -12.28
C VAL A 26 -8.54 35.72 -11.27
N GLU A 27 -8.04 34.72 -10.57
CA GLU A 27 -8.81 33.91 -9.61
C GLU A 27 -8.18 33.89 -8.22
N PHE A 28 -6.90 34.27 -8.13
CA PHE A 28 -6.10 34.28 -6.92
C PHE A 28 -5.21 35.52 -6.90
N ILE A 29 -5.09 36.17 -5.75
CA ILE A 29 -4.22 37.31 -5.50
C ILE A 29 -3.51 37.10 -4.17
N LYS A 30 -2.18 37.16 -4.15
CA LYS A 30 -1.39 37.22 -2.91
C LYS A 30 -0.51 38.46 -2.93
N VAL A 31 -0.63 39.29 -1.91
CA VAL A 31 0.17 40.51 -1.73
C VAL A 31 1.13 40.28 -0.60
N TYR A 32 2.40 40.61 -0.82
CA TYR A 32 3.40 40.75 0.22
C TYR A 32 3.79 42.22 0.35
N ALA A 33 3.85 42.73 1.57
CA ALA A 33 4.26 44.11 1.82
C ALA A 33 4.88 44.28 3.22
N GLU A 34 5.63 45.36 3.39
CA GLU A 34 6.28 45.67 4.66
C GLU A 34 5.32 45.95 5.82
N SER A 35 4.09 46.40 5.52
CA SER A 35 3.06 46.67 6.53
C SER A 35 1.67 46.27 6.04
N GLU A 36 0.73 46.15 6.98
CA GLU A 36 -0.68 45.85 6.69
C GLU A 36 -1.33 46.93 5.81
N GLU A 37 -1.05 48.21 6.09
CA GLU A 37 -1.59 49.35 5.33
C GLU A 37 -1.12 49.29 3.88
N LEU A 38 0.18 49.07 3.68
CA LEU A 38 0.75 48.96 2.34
C LEU A 38 0.19 47.75 1.59
N ALA A 39 0.02 46.60 2.25
CA ALA A 39 -0.59 45.42 1.63
C ALA A 39 -2.04 45.68 1.16
N LYS A 40 -2.83 46.41 1.97
CA LYS A 40 -4.20 46.79 1.61
C LYS A 40 -4.22 47.75 0.42
N THR A 41 -3.40 48.79 0.44
CA THR A 41 -3.30 49.75 -0.67
C THR A 41 -2.89 49.06 -1.97
N LEU A 42 -1.88 48.18 -1.92
CA LEU A 42 -1.44 47.41 -3.10
C LEU A 42 -2.54 46.48 -3.65
N LEU A 43 -3.34 45.86 -2.77
CA LEU A 43 -4.47 45.03 -3.18
C LEU A 43 -5.58 45.86 -3.82
N GLU A 44 -5.96 46.98 -3.20
CA GLU A 44 -6.99 47.89 -3.70
C GLU A 44 -6.60 48.49 -5.06
N ASP A 45 -5.37 48.98 -5.18
CA ASP A 45 -4.84 49.54 -6.42
C ASP A 45 -4.81 48.49 -7.54
N PHE A 46 -4.44 47.24 -7.20
CA PHE A 46 -4.44 46.15 -8.17
C PHE A 46 -5.85 45.81 -8.67
N LEU A 47 -6.83 45.69 -7.75
CA LEU A 47 -8.22 45.42 -8.10
C LEU A 47 -8.80 46.53 -8.98
N TYR A 48 -8.54 47.79 -8.63
CA TYR A 48 -8.94 48.95 -9.42
C TYR A 48 -8.31 48.93 -10.82
N ALA A 49 -6.99 48.70 -10.91
CA ALA A 49 -6.27 48.67 -12.18
C ALA A 49 -6.67 47.50 -13.10
N LYS A 50 -7.25 46.43 -12.56
CA LYS A 50 -7.76 45.27 -13.31
C LYS A 50 -9.27 45.29 -13.51
N GLU A 51 -9.94 46.38 -13.11
CA GLU A 51 -11.40 46.51 -13.19
C GLU A 51 -12.13 45.37 -12.46
N ILE A 52 -11.52 44.83 -11.41
CA ILE A 52 -12.07 43.76 -10.60
C ILE A 52 -12.87 44.38 -9.44
N HIS A 53 -14.13 43.96 -9.29
CA HIS A 53 -14.94 44.42 -8.17
C HIS A 53 -14.51 43.72 -6.86
N PRO A 54 -14.22 44.45 -5.76
CA PRO A 54 -13.73 43.85 -4.52
C PRO A 54 -14.63 42.77 -3.92
N SER A 55 -15.96 42.85 -4.15
CA SER A 55 -16.91 41.85 -3.65
C SER A 55 -16.78 40.48 -4.30
N ASP A 56 -16.10 40.37 -5.43
CA ASP A 56 -15.94 39.11 -6.16
C ASP A 56 -14.81 38.26 -5.57
N PHE A 57 -14.05 38.86 -4.67
CA PHE A 57 -12.92 38.25 -3.98
C PHE A 57 -13.17 38.16 -2.47
N VAL A 58 -12.59 37.13 -1.86
CA VAL A 58 -12.69 36.84 -0.43
C VAL A 58 -11.28 36.68 0.12
N ILE A 59 -10.95 37.46 1.16
CA ILE A 59 -9.69 37.29 1.89
C ILE A 59 -9.77 35.97 2.67
N VAL A 60 -8.86 35.06 2.36
CA VAL A 60 -8.79 33.72 2.98
C VAL A 60 -7.65 33.60 3.97
N ASP A 61 -6.65 34.48 3.89
CA ASP A 61 -5.53 34.51 4.80
C ASP A 61 -4.91 35.90 4.88
N LYS A 62 -4.42 36.29 6.06
CA LYS A 62 -3.69 37.55 6.29
C LYS A 62 -2.87 37.49 7.57
N GLY A 63 -1.76 38.22 7.61
CA GLY A 63 -0.91 38.34 8.79
C GLY A 63 0.57 38.44 8.44
N TYR A 64 1.43 38.40 9.46
CA TYR A 64 2.88 38.32 9.25
C TYR A 64 3.30 36.87 8.98
N GLU A 65 4.10 36.69 7.93
CA GLU A 65 4.71 35.43 7.53
C GLU A 65 6.22 35.52 7.80
N SER A 66 6.81 34.47 8.39
CA SER A 66 8.27 34.42 8.57
C SER A 66 8.95 34.22 7.21
N VAL A 67 9.96 35.05 6.96
CA VAL A 67 10.82 35.01 5.77
C VAL A 67 12.28 34.82 6.14
N GLU A 68 12.53 34.32 7.35
CA GLU A 68 13.87 34.04 7.85
C GLU A 68 14.60 33.06 6.91
N GLY A 69 15.81 33.44 6.50
CA GLY A 69 16.60 32.69 5.52
C GLY A 69 16.23 32.91 4.05
N LYS A 70 15.23 33.75 3.73
CA LYS A 70 14.93 34.15 2.35
C LYS A 70 15.55 35.52 2.04
N GLU A 71 16.28 35.62 0.92
CA GLU A 71 16.80 36.90 0.42
C GLU A 71 15.78 37.66 -0.45
N ILE A 72 14.96 36.91 -1.19
CA ILE A 72 13.98 37.43 -2.15
C ILE A 72 12.66 36.65 -2.11
N ILE A 73 11.58 37.30 -2.54
CA ILE A 73 10.29 36.67 -2.87
C ILE A 73 10.01 36.87 -4.36
N SER A 74 9.87 35.77 -5.10
CA SER A 74 9.60 35.71 -6.53
C SER A 74 8.79 34.45 -6.86
N THR A 75 8.31 34.33 -8.10
CA THR A 75 7.62 33.10 -8.54
C THR A 75 8.50 31.85 -8.46
N ARG A 76 9.83 32.01 -8.45
CA ARG A 76 10.80 30.90 -8.30
C ARG A 76 10.94 30.45 -6.84
N THR A 77 10.97 31.40 -5.90
CA THR A 77 11.07 31.08 -4.47
C THR A 77 9.72 30.62 -3.91
N GLU A 78 8.62 31.02 -4.53
CA GLU A 78 7.26 30.59 -4.21
C GLU A 78 6.85 29.33 -5.01
N SER A 79 7.74 28.33 -5.04
CA SER A 79 7.54 27.08 -5.80
C SER A 79 6.37 26.24 -5.28
N GLU A 80 6.12 26.26 -3.97
CA GLU A 80 4.98 25.57 -3.35
C GLU A 80 3.65 26.21 -3.77
N LEU A 81 3.58 27.54 -3.73
CA LEU A 81 2.41 28.30 -4.20
C LEU A 81 2.16 28.06 -5.69
N SER A 82 3.22 28.09 -6.50
CA SER A 82 3.14 27.79 -7.93
C SER A 82 2.59 26.38 -8.19
N SER A 83 3.08 25.38 -7.44
CA SER A 83 2.64 23.99 -7.56
C SER A 83 1.20 23.79 -7.08
N PHE A 84 0.78 24.50 -6.04
CA PHE A 84 -0.60 24.49 -5.55
C PHE A 84 -1.56 25.06 -6.60
N LEU A 85 -1.26 26.22 -7.16
CA LEU A 85 -2.10 26.87 -8.17
C LEU A 85 -2.15 26.08 -9.48
N ALA A 86 -1.04 25.48 -9.91
CA ALA A 86 -0.99 24.65 -11.10
C ALA A 86 -1.96 23.45 -11.03
N ARG A 87 -2.14 22.84 -9.84
CA ARG A 87 -3.13 21.77 -9.64
C ARG A 87 -4.57 22.22 -9.81
N LEU A 88 -4.85 23.51 -9.61
CA LEU A 88 -6.15 24.14 -9.85
C LEU A 88 -6.27 24.71 -11.27
N GLY A 89 -5.30 24.42 -12.15
CA GLY A 89 -5.27 24.93 -13.52
C GLY A 89 -4.91 26.41 -13.63
N LEU A 90 -4.34 26.99 -12.57
CA LEU A 90 -3.93 28.40 -12.51
C LEU A 90 -2.43 28.54 -12.74
N LYS A 91 -2.04 29.58 -13.48
CA LYS A 91 -0.65 29.98 -13.67
C LYS A 91 -0.31 31.10 -12.68
N LEU A 92 0.73 30.90 -11.87
CA LEU A 92 1.25 31.93 -10.99
C LEU A 92 2.06 32.96 -11.79
N LEU A 93 1.71 34.24 -11.63
CA LEU A 93 2.43 35.40 -12.16
C LEU A 93 2.73 36.37 -11.02
N SER A 94 3.70 37.25 -11.22
CA SER A 94 4.07 38.30 -10.27
C SER A 94 4.33 39.60 -11.00
N ASN A 95 4.05 40.73 -10.35
CA ASN A 95 4.44 42.06 -10.81
C ASN A 95 5.90 42.42 -10.44
N GLY A 96 6.71 41.48 -9.96
CA GLY A 96 8.11 41.73 -9.66
C GLY A 96 8.83 40.68 -8.82
N ILE A 97 10.04 41.05 -8.40
CA ILE A 97 10.85 40.35 -7.40
C ILE A 97 10.95 41.28 -6.20
N LEU A 98 10.58 40.81 -5.02
CA LEU A 98 10.70 41.56 -3.77
C LEU A 98 12.01 41.19 -3.07
N TYR A 99 12.85 42.18 -2.82
CA TYR A 99 14.05 42.01 -1.99
C TYR A 99 13.73 42.27 -0.53
N LEU A 100 14.08 41.31 0.34
CA LEU A 100 13.68 41.34 1.75
C LEU A 100 14.63 42.15 2.65
N GLN A 101 15.82 42.50 2.15
CA GLN A 101 16.80 43.36 2.84
C GLN A 101 17.08 42.95 4.30
N GLY A 102 17.11 41.64 4.58
CA GLY A 102 17.39 41.10 5.91
C GLY A 102 16.22 41.13 6.90
N LYS A 103 14.99 41.37 6.44
CA LYS A 103 13.78 41.28 7.28
C LYS A 103 13.50 39.83 7.68
N ALA A 104 13.06 39.62 8.92
CA ALA A 104 12.66 38.31 9.43
C ALA A 104 11.19 37.99 9.11
N GLU A 105 10.35 39.00 8.92
CA GLU A 105 8.90 38.86 8.74
C GLU A 105 8.41 39.82 7.65
N ILE A 106 7.31 39.45 7.00
CA ILE A 106 6.62 40.31 6.04
C ILE A 106 5.11 40.14 6.17
N TYR A 107 4.34 41.21 5.96
CA TYR A 107 2.88 41.11 5.97
C TYR A 107 2.39 40.52 4.64
N GLN A 108 1.40 39.64 4.71
CA GLN A 108 0.74 39.08 3.55
C GLN A 108 -0.78 39.18 3.62
N ILE A 109 -1.40 39.32 2.45
CA ILE A 109 -2.84 39.18 2.26
C ILE A 109 -3.06 38.22 1.09
N THR A 110 -3.81 37.15 1.31
CA THR A 110 -4.23 36.23 0.27
C THR A 110 -5.74 36.34 0.05
N SER A 111 -6.12 36.58 -1.20
CA SER A 111 -7.49 36.73 -1.64
C SER A 111 -7.78 35.81 -2.83
N VAL A 112 -8.97 35.23 -2.85
CA VAL A 112 -9.42 34.33 -3.94
C VAL A 112 -10.78 34.75 -4.42
N SER A 113 -11.06 34.54 -5.71
CA SER A 113 -12.39 34.79 -6.25
C SER A 113 -13.42 33.87 -5.58
N LYS A 114 -14.68 34.28 -5.58
CA LYS A 114 -15.80 33.45 -5.12
C LYS A 114 -15.93 32.15 -5.92
N ASP A 115 -15.64 32.20 -7.22
CA ASP A 115 -15.72 31.05 -8.12
C ASP A 115 -14.62 30.03 -7.84
N LEU A 116 -13.37 30.48 -7.67
CA LEU A 116 -12.27 29.63 -7.24
C LEU A 116 -12.52 29.08 -5.83
N LEU A 117 -13.06 29.89 -4.91
CA LEU A 117 -13.41 29.42 -3.57
C LEU A 117 -14.50 28.34 -3.62
N ALA A 118 -15.49 28.48 -4.49
CA ALA A 118 -16.53 27.49 -4.73
C ALA A 118 -15.96 26.22 -5.39
N GLU A 119 -15.03 26.35 -6.34
CA GLU A 119 -14.33 25.22 -6.96
C GLU A 119 -13.47 24.47 -5.93
N ILE A 120 -12.67 25.18 -5.12
CA ILE A 120 -11.88 24.59 -4.03
C ILE A 120 -12.80 23.86 -3.04
N ARG A 121 -13.96 24.43 -2.72
CA ARG A 121 -14.97 23.77 -1.87
C ARG A 121 -15.57 22.53 -2.55
N SER A 122 -15.91 22.62 -3.83
CA SER A 122 -16.44 21.50 -4.62
C SER A 122 -15.43 20.37 -4.80
N ILE A 123 -14.15 20.68 -5.01
CA ILE A 123 -13.05 19.70 -5.05
C ILE A 123 -12.93 19.03 -3.68
N LYS A 124 -12.92 19.80 -2.59
CA LYS A 124 -12.92 19.26 -1.21
C LYS A 124 -14.16 18.41 -0.89
N GLU A 125 -15.31 18.72 -1.49
CA GLU A 125 -16.55 17.95 -1.35
C GLU A 125 -16.57 16.69 -2.22
N LYS A 126 -16.03 16.74 -3.45
CA LYS A 126 -15.86 15.58 -4.33
C LYS A 126 -14.82 14.61 -3.78
N GLU A 127 -13.73 15.10 -3.20
CA GLU A 127 -12.74 14.30 -2.46
C GLU A 127 -13.33 13.69 -1.18
N LYS A 128 -14.31 14.34 -0.53
CA LYS A 128 -15.09 13.76 0.57
C LYS A 128 -16.10 12.69 0.13
N HIS A 129 -16.43 12.63 -1.16
CA HIS A 129 -17.53 11.80 -1.69
C HIS A 129 -17.11 10.69 -2.66
N VAL A 130 -15.82 10.32 -2.73
CA VAL A 130 -15.48 8.96 -3.19
C VAL A 130 -15.92 8.01 -2.08
N LYS A 131 -17.12 7.43 -2.21
CA LYS A 131 -17.60 6.41 -1.27
C LYS A 131 -16.66 5.21 -1.39
N LEU A 132 -15.66 5.13 -0.50
CA LEU A 132 -14.85 3.93 -0.27
C LEU A 132 -15.77 2.87 0.33
N LYS A 133 -16.51 2.18 -0.53
CA LYS A 133 -17.46 1.15 -0.13
C LYS A 133 -16.70 -0.16 -0.01
N GLU A 134 -16.71 -0.73 1.19
CA GLU A 134 -16.16 -2.06 1.39
C GLU A 134 -17.04 -3.11 0.69
N GLU A 135 -16.37 -4.14 0.19
CA GLU A 135 -16.99 -5.34 -0.36
C GLU A 135 -16.58 -6.53 0.51
N PRO A 136 -17.50 -7.48 0.77
CA PRO A 136 -17.20 -8.64 1.59
C PRO A 136 -16.06 -9.46 0.96
N ILE A 137 -15.23 -10.04 1.84
CA ILE A 137 -14.13 -10.90 1.41
C ILE A 137 -14.70 -12.23 0.96
N LEU A 138 -14.39 -12.60 -0.28
CA LEU A 138 -14.78 -13.86 -0.90
C LEU A 138 -13.55 -14.51 -1.54
N LEU A 139 -13.51 -15.84 -1.56
CA LEU A 139 -12.46 -16.65 -2.18
C LEU A 139 -13.04 -17.39 -3.38
N ASP A 140 -12.68 -16.92 -4.58
CA ASP A 140 -13.13 -17.51 -5.84
C ASP A 140 -12.07 -18.46 -6.41
N PHE A 141 -12.33 -19.77 -6.29
CA PHE A 141 -11.44 -20.84 -6.75
C PHE A 141 -11.74 -21.30 -8.19
N THR A 142 -12.67 -20.67 -8.91
CA THR A 142 -13.13 -21.17 -10.22
C THR A 142 -12.03 -21.26 -11.28
N ASN A 143 -11.03 -20.39 -11.23
CA ASN A 143 -9.94 -20.32 -12.21
C ASN A 143 -8.62 -20.92 -11.73
N LEU A 144 -8.62 -21.67 -10.63
CA LEU A 144 -7.41 -22.27 -10.08
C LEU A 144 -7.35 -23.77 -10.35
N ASP A 145 -6.18 -24.23 -10.77
CA ASP A 145 -5.90 -25.65 -11.00
C ASP A 145 -5.56 -26.37 -9.69
N LEU A 146 -6.47 -26.26 -8.72
CA LEU A 146 -6.39 -26.94 -7.43
C LEU A 146 -7.43 -28.07 -7.38
N PRO A 147 -7.05 -29.27 -6.89
CA PRO A 147 -8.02 -30.33 -6.66
C PRO A 147 -9.21 -29.87 -5.79
N PRO A 148 -10.47 -30.22 -6.15
CA PRO A 148 -11.67 -29.68 -5.50
C PRO A 148 -11.71 -29.81 -3.98
N ARG A 149 -11.16 -30.90 -3.43
CA ARG A 149 -11.10 -31.14 -1.98
C ARG A 149 -10.30 -30.09 -1.21
N TYR A 150 -9.36 -29.39 -1.85
CA TYR A 150 -8.63 -28.29 -1.22
C TYR A 150 -9.44 -27.00 -1.26
N ASN A 151 -10.17 -26.75 -2.35
CA ASN A 151 -11.01 -25.55 -2.50
C ASN A 151 -12.06 -25.50 -1.39
N GLU A 152 -12.76 -26.60 -1.13
CA GLU A 152 -13.76 -26.70 -0.05
C GLU A 152 -13.16 -26.39 1.32
N LYS A 153 -11.97 -26.91 1.61
CA LYS A 153 -11.27 -26.69 2.87
C LYS A 153 -10.78 -25.25 3.03
N LEU A 154 -10.22 -24.66 1.97
CA LEU A 154 -9.69 -23.31 1.98
C LEU A 154 -10.80 -22.24 1.97
N LYS A 155 -11.99 -22.56 1.44
CA LYS A 155 -13.16 -21.66 1.46
C LYS A 155 -13.54 -21.20 2.88
N VAL A 156 -13.26 -22.02 3.90
CA VAL A 156 -13.50 -21.70 5.32
C VAL A 156 -12.75 -20.43 5.77
N LEU A 157 -11.66 -20.05 5.09
CA LEU A 157 -10.92 -18.82 5.40
C LEU A 157 -11.74 -17.54 5.18
N GLU A 158 -12.83 -17.57 4.41
CA GLU A 158 -13.80 -16.46 4.30
C GLU A 158 -14.40 -16.03 5.65
N LEU A 159 -14.40 -16.91 6.65
CA LEU A 159 -14.87 -16.59 8.00
C LEU A 159 -13.95 -15.59 8.73
N MET A 160 -12.77 -15.28 8.18
CA MET A 160 -11.79 -14.36 8.73
C MET A 160 -11.36 -14.71 10.17
N GLN A 161 -11.43 -16.00 10.54
CA GLN A 161 -11.02 -16.50 11.84
C GLN A 161 -9.53 -16.86 11.85
N ASN A 162 -8.86 -16.68 12.99
CA ASN A 162 -7.46 -17.13 13.11
C ASN A 162 -7.40 -18.64 12.88
N THR A 163 -6.51 -19.09 12.02
CA THR A 163 -6.55 -20.45 11.48
C THR A 163 -5.21 -21.14 11.60
N LEU A 164 -5.22 -22.42 11.99
CA LEU A 164 -4.07 -23.32 11.81
C LEU A 164 -4.24 -24.08 10.50
N VAL A 165 -3.31 -23.94 9.57
CA VAL A 165 -3.25 -24.71 8.33
C VAL A 165 -2.12 -25.71 8.43
N ILE A 166 -2.47 -26.99 8.45
CA ILE A 166 -1.53 -28.11 8.41
C ILE A 166 -1.34 -28.48 6.94
N ASN A 167 -0.29 -27.95 6.33
CA ASN A 167 -0.06 -27.99 4.89
C ASN A 167 0.90 -29.10 4.44
N HIS A 168 0.50 -30.36 4.62
CA HIS A 168 1.28 -31.50 4.12
C HIS A 168 1.30 -31.60 2.58
N ALA A 169 0.31 -31.01 1.90
CA ALA A 169 0.29 -30.87 0.44
C ALA A 169 1.34 -29.87 -0.09
N GLN A 170 1.89 -29.03 0.77
CA GLN A 170 2.76 -27.90 0.43
C GLN A 170 2.16 -27.02 -0.67
N ILE A 171 0.84 -26.78 -0.59
CA ILE A 171 0.15 -25.81 -1.44
C ILE A 171 0.80 -24.45 -1.22
N PRO A 172 1.16 -23.67 -2.26
CA PRO A 172 1.71 -22.33 -2.08
C PRO A 172 0.61 -21.36 -1.62
N LEU A 173 0.20 -21.47 -0.36
CA LEU A 173 -0.98 -20.83 0.20
C LEU A 173 -1.01 -19.31 0.00
N PRO A 174 0.11 -18.56 0.16
CA PRO A 174 0.12 -17.13 -0.13
C PRO A 174 -0.29 -16.79 -1.56
N LYS A 175 0.26 -17.50 -2.54
CA LYS A 175 -0.02 -17.27 -3.97
C LYS A 175 -1.47 -17.61 -4.28
N VAL A 176 -1.92 -18.77 -3.80
CA VAL A 176 -3.31 -19.20 -3.97
C VAL A 176 -4.27 -18.15 -3.41
N LEU A 177 -4.06 -17.68 -2.17
CA LEU A 177 -4.93 -16.68 -1.56
C LEU A 177 -4.90 -15.34 -2.30
N GLN A 178 -3.74 -14.87 -2.73
CA GLN A 178 -3.61 -13.64 -3.53
C GLN A 178 -4.39 -13.70 -4.85
N GLU A 179 -4.46 -14.88 -5.48
CA GLU A 179 -5.19 -15.09 -6.73
C GLU A 179 -6.72 -15.20 -6.53
N VAL A 180 -7.16 -15.94 -5.51
CA VAL A 180 -8.61 -16.18 -5.28
C VAL A 180 -9.32 -15.05 -4.58
N ILE A 181 -8.61 -14.24 -3.79
CA ILE A 181 -9.26 -13.28 -2.91
C ILE A 181 -9.91 -12.15 -3.69
N LYS A 182 -11.19 -11.95 -3.42
CA LYS A 182 -12.05 -10.89 -3.93
C LYS A 182 -12.57 -10.06 -2.75
N GLY A 183 -13.10 -8.89 -3.07
CA GLY A 183 -13.59 -7.92 -2.11
C GLY A 183 -12.68 -6.70 -2.04
N ALA A 184 -13.02 -5.80 -1.13
CA ALA A 184 -12.38 -4.50 -1.02
C ALA A 184 -12.51 -4.00 0.42
N VAL A 185 -11.41 -3.57 1.02
CA VAL A 185 -11.38 -3.12 2.41
C VAL A 185 -10.82 -1.71 2.50
N ARG A 186 -11.34 -0.92 3.44
CA ARG A 186 -10.79 0.40 3.74
C ARG A 186 -9.56 0.23 4.60
N LEU A 187 -8.46 0.79 4.13
CA LEU A 187 -7.21 0.81 4.84
C LEU A 187 -6.84 2.27 5.15
N PRO A 188 -6.68 2.64 6.42
CA PRO A 188 -6.15 3.96 6.75
C PRO A 188 -4.70 4.08 6.28
N ARG A 189 -4.34 5.24 5.72
CA ARG A 189 -2.93 5.54 5.43
C ARG A 189 -2.12 5.58 6.71
N TYR A 190 -2.72 6.19 7.74
CA TYR A 190 -2.16 6.28 9.08
C TYR A 190 -3.21 5.95 10.15
N MET A 191 -2.85 5.15 11.15
CA MET A 191 -3.64 5.00 12.37
C MET A 191 -3.13 5.98 13.43
N LYS A 192 -3.98 6.92 13.84
CA LYS A 192 -3.67 7.88 14.91
C LYS A 192 -4.15 7.31 16.25
N ILE A 193 -3.24 7.12 17.20
CA ILE A 193 -3.51 6.59 18.54
C ILE A 193 -2.88 7.53 19.57
N GLY A 194 -3.67 8.43 20.11
CA GLY A 194 -3.15 9.52 20.95
C GLY A 194 -2.29 10.47 20.12
N ASP A 195 -1.06 10.69 20.58
CA ASP A 195 -0.03 11.47 19.89
C ASP A 195 0.76 10.65 18.85
N ILE A 196 0.61 9.32 18.84
CA ILE A 196 1.34 8.43 17.93
C ILE A 196 0.59 8.25 16.61
N SER A 197 1.33 8.28 15.50
CA SER A 197 0.85 7.95 14.16
C SER A 197 1.56 6.71 13.60
N LEU A 198 0.80 5.68 13.26
CA LEU A 198 1.32 4.47 12.63
C LEU A 198 1.03 4.48 11.13
N ARG A 199 2.07 4.44 10.28
CA ARG A 199 1.91 4.28 8.83
C ARG A 199 1.51 2.84 8.52
N VAL A 200 0.30 2.66 7.99
CA VAL A 200 -0.29 1.35 7.68
C VAL A 200 -0.26 1.06 6.19
N LEU A 201 -0.63 2.04 5.36
CA LEU A 201 -0.52 1.88 3.91
C LEU A 201 0.94 1.81 3.50
N ASP A 202 1.27 0.71 2.83
CA ASP A 202 2.54 0.44 2.21
C ASP A 202 2.29 0.04 0.75
N LYS A 203 2.83 0.80 -0.20
CA LYS A 203 2.54 0.60 -1.63
C LYS A 203 3.18 -0.67 -2.19
N ASP A 204 4.18 -1.22 -1.52
CA ASP A 204 4.84 -2.46 -1.94
C ASP A 204 4.05 -3.69 -1.48
N LEU A 205 3.20 -3.53 -0.45
CA LEU A 205 2.43 -4.61 0.16
C LEU A 205 0.92 -4.54 -0.11
N HIS A 206 0.41 -3.38 -0.53
CA HIS A 206 -1.03 -3.15 -0.70
C HIS A 206 -1.39 -2.79 -2.14
N GLU A 207 -2.34 -3.53 -2.69
CA GLU A 207 -2.93 -3.25 -4.00
C GLU A 207 -4.10 -2.25 -3.85
N VAL A 208 -3.84 -0.98 -4.19
CA VAL A 208 -4.84 0.10 -4.09
C VAL A 208 -5.81 0.05 -5.27
N ILE A 209 -7.11 -0.10 -4.97
CA ILE A 209 -8.20 -0.09 -5.94
C ILE A 209 -8.70 1.34 -6.15
N ILE A 210 -8.93 2.08 -5.06
CA ILE A 210 -9.40 3.46 -5.08
C ILE A 210 -8.58 4.31 -4.14
N GLU A 211 -8.06 5.41 -4.67
CA GLU A 211 -7.32 6.41 -3.91
C GLU A 211 -8.25 7.31 -3.09
N GLY A 212 -7.84 7.59 -1.86
CA GLY A 212 -8.50 8.51 -0.95
C GLY A 212 -7.49 9.20 -0.03
N LYS A 213 -7.92 10.31 0.58
CA LYS A 213 -7.01 11.24 1.27
C LYS A 213 -6.46 10.69 2.59
N GLU A 214 -7.32 10.17 3.45
CA GLU A 214 -6.94 9.61 4.77
C GLU A 214 -6.94 8.08 4.75
N GLU A 215 -7.80 7.51 3.92
CA GLU A 215 -7.96 6.08 3.74
C GLU A 215 -8.00 5.77 2.25
N VAL A 216 -7.62 4.55 1.91
CA VAL A 216 -7.68 4.01 0.55
C VAL A 216 -8.56 2.78 0.56
N LEU A 217 -9.15 2.45 -0.59
CA LEU A 217 -9.77 1.14 -0.80
C LEU A 217 -8.72 0.23 -1.42
N VAL A 218 -8.41 -0.87 -0.75
CA VAL A 218 -7.42 -1.86 -1.21
C VAL A 218 -8.09 -3.21 -1.40
N LYS A 219 -7.47 -4.04 -2.25
CA LYS A 219 -7.74 -5.48 -2.22
C LYS A 219 -7.37 -6.00 -0.83
N PRO A 220 -8.16 -6.93 -0.23
CA PRO A 220 -7.86 -7.47 1.09
C PRO A 220 -6.40 -7.92 1.18
N PRO A 221 -5.61 -7.40 2.13
CA PRO A 221 -4.18 -7.70 2.19
C PRO A 221 -3.94 -9.18 2.44
N VAL A 222 -2.97 -9.77 1.74
CA VAL A 222 -2.47 -11.14 1.99
C VAL A 222 -0.97 -11.03 2.14
N LEU A 223 -0.51 -10.91 3.38
CA LEU A 223 0.90 -10.75 3.73
C LEU A 223 1.46 -12.07 4.26
N THR A 224 2.73 -12.33 3.96
CA THR A 224 3.44 -13.53 4.40
C THR A 224 4.63 -13.13 5.25
N TRP A 225 4.92 -13.95 6.25
CA TRP A 225 6.14 -13.91 7.03
C TRP A 225 6.70 -15.33 7.11
N ASP A 226 7.88 -15.55 6.52
CA ASP A 226 8.58 -16.82 6.47
C ASP A 226 9.67 -16.85 7.54
N SER A 227 9.54 -17.75 8.51
CA SER A 227 10.51 -17.90 9.62
C SER A 227 11.94 -18.23 9.18
N SER A 228 12.16 -18.67 7.95
CA SER A 228 13.47 -18.96 7.38
C SER A 228 14.13 -17.77 6.69
N ILE A 229 13.37 -16.72 6.37
CA ILE A 229 13.83 -15.55 5.60
C ILE A 229 13.71 -14.27 6.43
N ASP A 230 12.60 -14.12 7.16
CA ASP A 230 12.20 -12.87 7.79
C ASP A 230 12.55 -12.79 9.28
N GLY A 231 12.69 -11.56 9.78
CA GLY A 231 13.10 -11.25 11.15
C GLY A 231 11.92 -10.97 12.09
N LEU A 232 12.15 -11.08 13.40
CA LEU A 232 11.13 -10.76 14.41
C LEU A 232 10.87 -9.25 14.55
N GLU A 233 11.80 -8.41 14.09
CA GLU A 233 11.71 -6.96 14.03
C GLU A 233 10.52 -6.46 13.18
N ASP A 234 9.99 -7.28 12.28
CA ASP A 234 8.82 -6.92 11.46
C ASP A 234 7.52 -6.90 12.28
N PHE A 235 7.54 -7.43 13.50
CA PHE A 235 6.45 -7.36 14.47
C PHE A 235 6.57 -6.17 15.42
N GLU A 236 7.53 -5.28 15.20
CA GLU A 236 7.78 -4.10 16.01
C GLU A 236 7.55 -2.83 15.20
N ALA A 237 7.08 -1.77 15.87
CA ALA A 237 6.91 -0.48 15.22
C ALA A 237 8.28 0.18 15.10
N LYS A 238 8.66 0.62 13.89
CA LYS A 238 9.97 1.24 13.63
C LYS A 238 9.78 2.75 13.51
N GLU A 239 10.44 3.54 14.35
CA GLU A 239 10.28 5.01 14.30
C GLU A 239 10.80 5.56 12.96
N ILE A 240 10.01 6.44 12.34
CA ILE A 240 10.38 7.15 11.10
C ILE A 240 10.80 8.58 11.44
N ARG A 241 10.03 9.24 12.30
CA ARG A 241 10.24 10.58 12.86
C ARG A 241 9.43 10.72 14.15
N GLU A 242 9.64 11.81 14.88
CA GLU A 242 9.00 12.04 16.19
C GLU A 242 7.50 11.71 16.18
N ASN A 243 7.10 10.76 17.04
CA ASN A 243 5.74 10.23 17.20
C ASN A 243 5.12 9.61 15.93
N MET A 244 5.90 9.30 14.89
CA MET A 244 5.44 8.64 13.67
C MET A 244 6.28 7.39 13.39
N TYR A 245 5.61 6.24 13.33
CA TYR A 245 6.25 4.94 13.21
C TYR A 245 5.71 4.19 11.99
N GLU A 246 6.56 3.35 11.44
CA GLU A 246 6.14 2.27 10.58
C GLU A 246 5.36 1.25 11.38
N SER A 247 4.18 0.86 10.90
CA SER A 247 3.41 -0.18 11.56
C SER A 247 4.06 -1.57 11.37
N PRO A 248 3.97 -2.45 12.38
CA PRO A 248 4.36 -3.84 12.24
C PRO A 248 3.49 -4.58 11.22
N ILE A 249 4.01 -5.66 10.65
CA ILE A 249 3.41 -6.40 9.54
C ILE A 249 1.95 -6.85 9.80
N PHE A 250 1.61 -7.20 11.04
CA PHE A 250 0.25 -7.61 11.39
C PHE A 250 -0.77 -6.46 11.34
N LEU A 251 -0.35 -5.21 11.52
CA LEU A 251 -1.21 -4.04 11.31
C LEU A 251 -1.29 -3.66 9.84
N LYS A 252 -0.27 -3.97 9.05
CA LYS A 252 -0.36 -3.88 7.58
C LYS A 252 -1.38 -4.90 7.03
N ALA A 253 -1.50 -6.07 7.65
CA ALA A 253 -2.54 -7.06 7.33
C ALA A 253 -3.97 -6.69 7.82
N TYR A 254 -4.26 -5.41 8.07
CA TYR A 254 -5.56 -4.96 8.58
C TYR A 254 -6.71 -5.30 7.61
N LYS A 255 -7.76 -5.92 8.14
CA LYS A 255 -8.90 -6.51 7.39
C LYS A 255 -8.48 -7.51 6.31
N GLY A 256 -7.31 -8.12 6.46
CA GLY A 256 -6.76 -9.14 5.56
C GLY A 256 -6.17 -10.32 6.33
N PHE A 257 -5.26 -11.02 5.68
CA PHE A 257 -4.59 -12.21 6.18
C PHE A 257 -3.10 -11.94 6.38
N LEU A 258 -2.59 -12.34 7.54
CA LEU A 258 -1.17 -12.52 7.81
C LEU A 258 -0.88 -14.02 7.90
N ILE A 259 -0.17 -14.55 6.92
CA ILE A 259 0.28 -15.93 6.86
C ILE A 259 1.65 -16.02 7.50
N LEU A 260 1.78 -16.86 8.51
CA LEU A 260 3.02 -17.13 9.20
C LEU A 260 3.47 -18.55 8.82
N GLU A 261 4.57 -18.68 8.08
CA GLU A 261 5.10 -19.97 7.66
C GLU A 261 6.10 -20.51 8.70
N GLU A 262 5.74 -21.66 9.30
CA GLU A 262 6.49 -22.34 10.36
C GLU A 262 6.88 -21.47 11.60
N PRO A 263 6.05 -20.53 12.07
CA PRO A 263 6.46 -19.52 13.04
C PRO A 263 6.88 -20.09 14.40
N PRO A 264 7.75 -19.41 15.15
CA PRO A 264 7.97 -19.71 16.56
C PRO A 264 6.65 -19.68 17.35
N ILE A 265 6.49 -20.60 18.30
CA ILE A 265 5.29 -20.72 19.14
C ILE A 265 5.06 -19.43 19.94
N GLU A 266 6.14 -18.84 20.43
CA GLU A 266 6.17 -17.61 21.22
C GLU A 266 5.62 -16.42 20.43
N LEU A 267 5.92 -16.34 19.13
CA LEU A 267 5.41 -15.31 18.24
C LEU A 267 3.90 -15.43 18.10
N VAL A 268 3.39 -16.63 17.81
CA VAL A 268 1.95 -16.88 17.68
C VAL A 268 1.22 -16.52 18.99
N LYS A 269 1.75 -16.95 20.15
CA LYS A 269 1.20 -16.59 21.47
C LYS A 269 1.21 -15.07 21.70
N ARG A 270 2.29 -14.37 21.34
CA ARG A 270 2.40 -12.91 21.44
C ARG A 270 1.30 -12.24 20.63
N LEU A 271 1.11 -12.63 19.37
CA LEU A 271 0.10 -12.05 18.48
C LEU A 271 -1.34 -12.33 18.96
N LEU A 272 -1.63 -13.54 19.43
CA LEU A 272 -2.95 -13.87 20.00
C LEU A 272 -3.22 -13.04 21.26
N LYS A 273 -2.22 -12.86 22.13
CA LYS A 273 -2.34 -12.00 23.32
C LYS A 273 -2.53 -10.52 22.96
N ILE A 274 -1.87 -10.05 21.90
CA ILE A 274 -2.07 -8.70 21.36
C ILE A 274 -3.52 -8.53 20.86
N LYS A 275 -4.07 -9.51 20.12
CA LYS A 275 -5.47 -9.49 19.68
C LYS A 275 -6.46 -9.52 20.84
N GLU A 276 -6.22 -10.37 21.83
CA GLU A 276 -7.07 -10.50 23.02
C GLU A 276 -7.09 -9.19 23.82
N LYS A 277 -5.92 -8.65 24.14
CA LYS A 277 -5.79 -7.44 24.97
C LYS A 277 -6.02 -6.15 24.19
N ARG A 278 -5.97 -6.21 22.86
CA ARG A 278 -5.99 -5.05 21.94
C ARG A 278 -4.90 -4.03 22.25
N ILE A 279 -3.79 -4.47 22.83
CA ILE A 279 -2.70 -3.61 23.29
C ILE A 279 -1.40 -4.05 22.67
N MET A 280 -0.66 -3.08 22.15
CA MET A 280 0.73 -3.22 21.71
C MET A 280 1.62 -2.26 22.50
N ARG A 281 2.88 -2.64 22.68
CA ARG A 281 3.92 -1.75 23.22
C ARG A 281 4.70 -1.13 22.07
N ILE A 282 4.86 0.19 22.11
CA ILE A 282 5.78 0.95 21.27
C ILE A 282 6.68 1.71 22.24
N ASP A 283 7.98 1.48 22.17
CA ASP A 283 8.96 2.00 23.13
C ASP A 283 8.56 1.68 24.58
N GLU A 284 8.20 2.69 25.37
CA GLU A 284 7.71 2.53 26.74
C GLU A 284 6.18 2.65 26.89
N ARG A 285 5.49 2.97 25.79
CA ARG A 285 4.06 3.27 25.77
C ARG A 285 3.25 2.04 25.43
N LYS A 286 2.09 1.89 26.09
CA LYS A 286 1.08 0.89 25.75
C LYS A 286 -0.04 1.57 24.98
N ILE A 287 -0.25 1.15 23.74
CA ILE A 287 -1.27 1.71 22.87
C ILE A 287 -2.36 0.71 22.56
N ARG A 288 -3.59 1.21 22.42
CA ARG A 288 -4.73 0.40 22.00
C ARG A 288 -4.80 0.37 20.49
N ILE A 289 -4.80 -0.83 19.91
CA ILE A 289 -4.78 -1.02 18.45
C ILE A 289 -6.05 -1.74 17.98
N PRO A 290 -6.45 -1.56 16.72
CA PRO A 290 -7.45 -2.41 16.12
C PRO A 290 -6.92 -3.85 15.98
N THR A 291 -7.84 -4.80 15.87
CA THR A 291 -7.51 -6.24 15.90
C THR A 291 -8.14 -7.01 14.75
N GLU A 292 -8.54 -6.30 13.68
CA GLU A 292 -9.24 -6.85 12.52
C GLU A 292 -8.26 -7.45 11.48
N PHE A 293 -7.10 -7.96 11.90
CA PHE A 293 -6.20 -8.73 11.03
C PHE A 293 -6.35 -10.23 11.32
N THR A 294 -6.36 -11.09 10.32
CA THR A 294 -6.54 -12.54 10.53
C THR A 294 -5.21 -13.25 10.47
N ILE A 295 -4.90 -14.04 11.49
CA ILE A 295 -3.64 -14.81 11.54
C ILE A 295 -3.88 -16.20 10.96
N ILE A 296 -3.09 -16.58 9.96
CA ILE A 296 -2.98 -17.94 9.48
C ILE A 296 -1.61 -18.47 9.91
N VAL A 297 -1.59 -19.51 10.74
CA VAL A 297 -0.37 -20.26 11.05
C VAL A 297 -0.30 -21.42 10.08
N GLU A 298 0.70 -21.43 9.23
CA GLU A 298 0.97 -22.52 8.29
C GLU A 298 2.11 -23.39 8.80
N THR A 299 1.91 -24.70 8.82
CA THR A 299 2.93 -25.66 9.25
C THR A 299 2.74 -27.04 8.64
N GLN A 300 3.80 -27.83 8.60
CA GLN A 300 3.77 -29.27 8.37
C GLN A 300 3.85 -30.08 9.68
N ASN A 301 4.07 -29.43 10.82
CA ASN A 301 4.18 -30.07 12.14
C ASN A 301 3.01 -29.63 13.04
N ALA A 302 1.91 -30.38 13.00
CA ALA A 302 0.72 -30.11 13.80
C ALA A 302 0.99 -30.17 15.32
N GLU A 303 1.84 -31.11 15.75
CA GLU A 303 2.17 -31.36 17.16
C GLU A 303 2.80 -30.12 17.83
N LYS A 304 3.62 -29.38 17.07
CA LYS A 304 4.24 -28.11 17.51
C LYS A 304 3.22 -27.10 18.04
N TYR A 305 1.99 -27.12 17.55
CA TYR A 305 0.96 -26.13 17.87
C TYR A 305 -0.24 -26.68 18.64
N GLU A 306 -0.20 -27.93 19.12
CA GLU A 306 -1.33 -28.56 19.84
C GLU A 306 -1.85 -27.73 21.03
N LYS A 307 -0.95 -27.06 21.73
CA LYS A 307 -1.27 -26.23 22.90
C LYS A 307 -1.77 -24.82 22.54
N ILE A 308 -1.80 -24.47 21.26
CA ILE A 308 -2.36 -23.20 20.78
C ILE A 308 -3.80 -23.42 20.33
N ILE A 309 -4.71 -22.65 20.90
CA ILE A 309 -6.13 -22.69 20.55
C ILE A 309 -6.39 -21.69 19.43
N LEU A 310 -6.58 -22.20 18.22
CA LEU A 310 -7.07 -21.47 17.06
C LEU A 310 -8.47 -21.97 16.71
N PRO A 311 -9.44 -21.08 16.43
CA PRO A 311 -10.84 -21.44 16.21
C PRO A 311 -11.06 -22.31 14.97
N VAL A 312 -10.19 -22.20 13.96
CA VAL A 312 -10.27 -23.00 12.74
C VAL A 312 -8.99 -23.80 12.57
N LYS A 313 -9.14 -25.06 12.17
CA LYS A 313 -8.03 -25.95 11.79
C LYS A 313 -8.32 -26.55 10.42
N ILE A 314 -7.39 -26.39 9.49
CA ILE A 314 -7.48 -26.91 8.13
C ILE A 314 -6.34 -27.91 7.94
N ALA A 315 -6.66 -29.13 7.53
CA ALA A 315 -5.65 -30.14 7.20
C ALA A 315 -5.62 -30.37 5.67
N LEU A 316 -4.51 -30.01 5.04
CA LEU A 316 -4.27 -30.20 3.61
C LEU A 316 -3.37 -31.43 3.44
N SER A 317 -4.01 -32.59 3.30
CA SER A 317 -3.33 -33.88 3.10
C SER A 317 -2.53 -33.90 1.79
N PRO A 318 -1.45 -34.71 1.68
CA PRO A 318 -0.70 -34.86 0.44
C PRO A 318 -1.58 -35.22 -0.77
N LEU A 319 -1.07 -34.93 -1.96
CA LEU A 319 -1.71 -35.26 -3.24
C LEU A 319 -1.93 -36.77 -3.36
N THR A 320 -3.04 -37.16 -3.99
CA THR A 320 -3.22 -38.54 -4.45
C THR A 320 -2.35 -38.81 -5.68
N ASN A 321 -2.19 -40.09 -6.06
CA ASN A 321 -1.47 -40.42 -7.30
C ASN A 321 -2.15 -39.79 -8.52
N GLU A 322 -3.47 -39.88 -8.59
CA GLU A 322 -4.29 -39.33 -9.67
C GLU A 322 -4.12 -37.80 -9.76
N GLU A 323 -4.23 -37.09 -8.63
CA GLU A 323 -4.03 -35.64 -8.60
C GLU A 323 -2.60 -35.26 -9.03
N LEU A 324 -1.59 -35.97 -8.53
CA LEU A 324 -0.19 -35.70 -8.89
C LEU A 324 0.07 -35.91 -10.39
N VAL A 325 -0.45 -37.01 -10.95
CA VAL A 325 -0.36 -37.32 -12.39
C VAL A 325 -1.06 -36.26 -13.22
N ASP A 326 -2.27 -35.87 -12.84
CA ASP A 326 -3.06 -34.89 -13.58
C ASP A 326 -2.38 -33.52 -13.60
N ILE A 327 -1.84 -33.08 -12.45
CA ILE A 327 -1.11 -31.80 -12.36
C ILE A 327 0.18 -31.87 -13.20
N LEU A 328 0.98 -32.94 -13.08
CA LEU A 328 2.21 -33.09 -13.87
C LEU A 328 1.91 -33.16 -15.37
N ARG A 329 0.85 -33.86 -15.79
CA ARG A 329 0.41 -33.95 -17.18
C ARG A 329 0.08 -32.57 -17.74
N LYS A 330 -0.63 -31.74 -16.97
CA LYS A 330 -0.99 -30.37 -17.38
C LYS A 330 0.22 -29.46 -17.47
N GLU A 331 1.09 -29.46 -16.47
CA GLU A 331 2.29 -28.60 -16.41
C GLU A 331 3.34 -28.96 -17.47
N LEU A 332 3.50 -30.25 -17.78
CA LEU A 332 4.51 -30.73 -18.73
C LEU A 332 4.00 -30.89 -20.15
N GLY A 333 2.67 -31.00 -20.35
CA GLY A 333 2.06 -31.27 -21.65
C GLY A 333 2.38 -32.65 -22.21
N ILE A 334 2.69 -33.63 -21.35
CA ILE A 334 3.04 -35.01 -21.74
C ILE A 334 2.25 -36.03 -20.94
N GLU A 335 2.12 -37.25 -21.46
CA GLU A 335 1.57 -38.35 -20.67
C GLU A 335 2.51 -38.73 -19.51
N VAL A 336 1.91 -38.91 -18.33
CA VAL A 336 2.60 -39.32 -17.10
C VAL A 336 2.05 -40.69 -16.68
N PRO A 337 2.84 -41.76 -16.77
CA PRO A 337 2.42 -43.08 -16.31
C PRO A 337 2.23 -43.14 -14.79
N ASP A 338 1.10 -43.66 -14.32
CA ASP A 338 0.77 -43.77 -12.88
C ASP A 338 1.84 -44.53 -12.08
N LYS A 339 2.46 -45.54 -12.70
CA LYS A 339 3.53 -46.35 -12.10
C LYS A 339 4.76 -45.53 -11.70
N LEU A 340 5.01 -44.40 -12.36
CA LEU A 340 6.15 -43.54 -12.02
C LEU A 340 5.94 -42.80 -10.70
N VAL A 341 4.70 -42.46 -10.36
CA VAL A 341 4.37 -41.72 -9.13
C VAL A 341 3.92 -42.63 -8.00
N SER A 342 3.53 -43.88 -8.28
CA SER A 342 2.98 -44.80 -7.29
C SER A 342 3.96 -45.09 -6.16
N ASN A 343 5.26 -45.14 -6.48
CA ASN A 343 6.33 -45.47 -5.54
C ASN A 343 6.74 -44.28 -4.66
N LEU A 344 6.27 -43.06 -4.97
CA LEU A 344 6.55 -41.90 -4.15
C LEU A 344 5.90 -42.05 -2.77
N SER A 345 6.67 -41.75 -1.72
CA SER A 345 6.13 -41.63 -0.37
C SER A 345 5.13 -40.46 -0.31
N PRO A 346 4.19 -40.45 0.66
CA PRO A 346 3.28 -39.32 0.85
C PRO A 346 3.99 -37.97 1.02
N TYR A 347 5.21 -37.95 1.60
CA TYR A 347 6.01 -36.74 1.78
C TYR A 347 6.50 -36.13 0.45
N HIS A 348 6.58 -36.95 -0.62
CA HIS A 348 6.95 -36.50 -1.96
C HIS A 348 5.72 -36.19 -2.84
N LYS A 349 4.50 -36.41 -2.37
CA LYS A 349 3.27 -36.14 -3.14
C LYS A 349 2.74 -34.74 -2.83
N THR A 350 3.50 -33.73 -3.25
CA THR A 350 3.24 -32.33 -2.87
C THR A 350 3.35 -31.39 -4.06
N PHE A 351 2.73 -30.21 -3.98
CA PHE A 351 2.85 -29.16 -5.00
C PHE A 351 4.30 -28.66 -5.15
N LYS A 352 5.06 -28.64 -4.05
CA LYS A 352 6.50 -28.33 -4.09
C LYS A 352 7.26 -29.36 -4.94
N THR A 353 6.94 -30.64 -4.79
CA THR A 353 7.55 -31.72 -5.59
C THR A 353 7.22 -31.57 -7.07
N VAL A 354 5.96 -31.29 -7.41
CA VAL A 354 5.56 -30.96 -8.79
C VAL A 354 6.42 -29.82 -9.34
N SER A 355 6.51 -28.70 -8.63
CA SER A 355 7.28 -27.54 -9.09
C SER A 355 8.76 -27.86 -9.33
N LEU A 356 9.37 -28.67 -8.46
CA LEU A 356 10.75 -29.09 -8.60
C LEU A 356 10.94 -30.06 -9.78
N LEU A 357 10.05 -31.03 -9.94
CA LEU A 357 10.09 -31.97 -11.06
C LEU A 357 9.91 -31.27 -12.40
N VAL A 358 8.98 -30.31 -12.50
CA VAL A 358 8.76 -29.52 -13.72
C VAL A 358 10.02 -28.75 -14.11
N LYS A 359 10.64 -28.05 -13.15
CA LYS A 359 11.90 -27.32 -13.38
C LYS A 359 13.02 -28.27 -13.82
N LEU A 360 13.18 -29.40 -13.13
CA LEU A 360 14.22 -30.38 -13.45
C LEU A 360 14.02 -31.00 -14.83
N PHE A 361 12.78 -31.36 -15.17
CA PHE A 361 12.40 -31.86 -16.49
C PHE A 361 12.74 -30.86 -17.60
N GLN A 362 12.36 -29.59 -17.44
CA GLN A 362 12.66 -28.53 -18.42
C GLN A 362 14.17 -28.35 -18.61
N GLN A 363 14.95 -28.40 -17.54
CA GLN A 363 16.42 -28.33 -17.62
C GLN A 363 17.02 -29.55 -18.34
N LEU A 364 16.50 -30.75 -18.10
CA LEU A 364 16.94 -31.96 -18.78
C LEU A 364 16.57 -31.93 -20.27
N GLN A 365 15.38 -31.46 -20.60
CA GLN A 365 14.92 -31.29 -21.98
C GLN A 365 15.78 -30.28 -22.75
N ALA A 366 16.15 -29.16 -22.13
CA ALA A 366 17.05 -28.18 -22.73
C ALA A 366 18.46 -28.74 -22.99
N LYS A 367 18.97 -29.61 -22.10
CA LYS A 367 20.31 -30.22 -22.24
C LYS A 367 20.33 -31.45 -23.15
N LYS A 368 19.22 -32.18 -23.26
CA LYS A 368 19.10 -33.45 -24.00
C LYS A 368 17.83 -33.47 -24.85
N PRO A 369 17.67 -32.54 -25.81
CA PRO A 369 16.43 -32.39 -26.59
C PRO A 369 16.08 -33.61 -27.45
N GLN A 370 17.06 -34.45 -27.76
CA GLN A 370 16.91 -35.68 -28.54
C GLN A 370 16.29 -36.85 -27.76
N LYS A 371 16.24 -36.78 -26.42
CA LYS A 371 15.68 -37.85 -25.61
C LYS A 371 14.15 -37.77 -25.55
N PRO A 372 13.43 -38.90 -25.52
CA PRO A 372 11.98 -38.90 -25.43
C PRO A 372 11.53 -38.31 -24.08
N PRO A 373 10.44 -37.52 -24.05
CA PRO A 373 9.95 -36.89 -22.81
C PRO A 373 9.70 -37.87 -21.66
N SER A 374 9.21 -39.08 -21.94
CA SER A 374 8.99 -40.11 -20.92
C SER A 374 10.28 -40.54 -20.21
N GLU A 375 11.39 -40.69 -20.94
CA GLU A 375 12.70 -41.00 -20.35
C GLU A 375 13.23 -39.83 -19.51
N LEU A 376 13.03 -38.60 -19.99
CA LEU A 376 13.45 -37.40 -19.27
C LEU A 376 12.70 -37.26 -17.94
N LEU A 377 11.39 -37.54 -17.93
CA LEU A 377 10.59 -37.55 -16.71
C LEU A 377 11.02 -38.67 -15.74
N LYS A 378 11.28 -39.88 -16.25
CA LYS A 378 11.84 -40.97 -15.43
C LYS A 378 13.18 -40.54 -14.80
N THR A 379 14.06 -39.95 -15.61
CA THR A 379 15.36 -39.43 -15.14
C THR A 379 15.18 -38.33 -14.10
N ALA A 380 14.24 -37.41 -14.29
CA ALA A 380 13.95 -36.34 -13.33
C ALA A 380 13.48 -36.91 -11.98
N LEU A 381 12.61 -37.91 -12.00
CA LEU A 381 12.14 -38.58 -10.78
C LEU A 381 13.26 -39.30 -10.03
N ILE A 382 14.09 -40.08 -10.73
CA ILE A 382 15.28 -40.76 -10.18
C ILE A 382 16.21 -39.74 -9.50
N LEU A 383 16.54 -38.65 -10.20
CA LEU A 383 17.39 -37.59 -9.66
C LEU A 383 16.75 -36.88 -8.45
N PHE A 384 15.43 -36.74 -8.42
CA PHE A 384 14.70 -36.12 -7.32
C PHE A 384 14.62 -37.01 -6.09
N THR A 385 14.34 -38.30 -6.25
CA THR A 385 14.25 -39.26 -5.14
C THR A 385 15.61 -39.71 -4.64
N GLY A 386 16.65 -39.59 -5.45
CA GLY A 386 17.99 -40.12 -5.15
C GLY A 386 18.06 -41.64 -5.22
N GLU A 387 17.06 -42.30 -5.80
CA GLU A 387 17.09 -43.73 -6.08
C GLU A 387 17.96 -43.96 -7.32
N GLU A 388 19.01 -44.79 -7.22
CA GLU A 388 19.75 -45.25 -8.39
C GLU A 388 18.85 -46.15 -9.25
N ASP A 389 18.91 -46.02 -10.58
CA ASP A 389 18.31 -46.99 -11.50
C ASP A 389 19.08 -48.31 -11.27
N GLU A 390 18.58 -49.22 -10.41
CA GLU A 390 19.11 -50.59 -10.22
C GLU A 390 18.83 -51.45 -11.47
N GLY A 391 19.16 -50.93 -12.65
CA GLY A 391 18.73 -51.48 -13.93
C GLY A 391 19.64 -51.09 -15.08
N HIS A 392 20.96 -51.13 -14.88
CA HIS A 392 21.95 -51.31 -15.97
C HIS A 392 23.14 -52.14 -15.51
#